data_AF-E3NSB5-F1
#
_entry.id   AF-E3NSB5-F1
#
_cell.length_a   1.000
_cell.length_b   1.000
_cell.length_c   1.000
_cell.angle_alpha   90.00
_cell.angle_beta   90.00
_cell.angle_gamma   90.00
#
_symmetry.space_group_name_H-M   'P 1'
#
loop_
_entity.id
_entity.type
_entity.pdbx_description
1 polymer ?
#
loop_
_entity_poly.entity_id
_entity_poly.type
_entity_poly.pdbx_seq_one_letter_code
_entity_poly.pdbx_strand_id
1 'polypeptide(L)'
;MSDRTSSKQSTSKVDDNRMIVVKTQMSVKERRKKVKKFTKLIAGGVKVEDETRLQLGKLTAKCSEQEADAILEPMRIFHRELLEKFEEIGGDEWPRSVIRVMREFKLESVEELREACAKAAESEEAEWSVGKVNLELQKVQYEKNLLTECWNEEKEMLGEQIRKIQREKEVAEAQVRKLEKALTKLRKKLEQEERKPNGLRDEAQEIAVETVTGDEKTSSEEKKVFTIGNLGIRVGNMDHTKKTVEKSKEIAVDTGREEKKEGMKPKKTVIRESKILIAPRIGVKGKSIFEYRKTALDTWKNRFDFANVEAIVFLVNLTEDEETNQKLGALVLELAEEVKEITIIPYQMDCAKSGLVEIWKRSWITAGHVKWSDSAASADEKFKTWEQLLEFLEARTTENVVVAQLRKESVTSEPRIKENKWSHQ
;
A
#
# COMPACT_ATOMS: atom_id res chain seq x y z
N MET A 1 -71.62 47.87 46.81
CA MET A 1 -70.87 46.61 46.79
C MET A 1 -69.64 46.86 45.94
N SER A 2 -68.46 46.64 46.51
CA SER A 2 -67.19 47.14 45.99
C SER A 2 -66.58 46.21 44.95
N ASP A 3 -66.48 46.67 43.71
CA ASP A 3 -65.74 46.00 42.64
C ASP A 3 -64.24 46.26 42.78
N ARG A 4 -63.47 45.20 43.00
CA ARG A 4 -62.01 45.21 43.00
C ARG A 4 -61.49 44.96 41.59
N THR A 5 -60.89 46.00 41.02
CA THR A 5 -59.91 45.93 39.94
C THR A 5 -58.69 45.10 40.36
N SER A 6 -58.29 44.14 39.54
CA SER A 6 -56.92 43.60 39.56
C SER A 6 -56.39 43.44 38.14
N SER A 7 -55.28 44.15 37.92
CA SER A 7 -54.44 44.24 36.73
C SER A 7 -53.99 42.87 36.23
N LYS A 8 -54.07 42.63 34.92
CA LYS A 8 -53.33 41.56 34.24
C LYS A 8 -52.41 42.16 33.19
N GLN A 9 -51.16 42.21 33.60
CA GLN A 9 -49.97 42.61 32.89
C GLN A 9 -49.71 41.67 31.70
N SER A 10 -49.43 42.26 30.54
CA SER A 10 -48.96 41.59 29.33
C SER A 10 -47.75 40.68 29.61
N THR A 11 -47.82 39.45 29.12
CA THR A 11 -46.61 38.72 28.72
C THR A 11 -46.83 38.24 27.28
N SER A 12 -46.18 38.92 26.34
CA SER A 12 -46.04 38.47 24.97
C SER A 12 -45.26 37.16 24.97
N LYS A 13 -45.94 36.04 24.76
CA LYS A 13 -45.26 34.82 24.36
C LYS A 13 -45.23 34.81 22.84
N VAL A 14 -44.01 34.86 22.33
CA VAL A 14 -43.65 34.52 20.95
C VAL A 14 -44.25 33.15 20.68
N ASP A 15 -45.28 33.09 19.83
CA ASP A 15 -45.82 31.83 19.33
C ASP A 15 -44.73 31.21 18.45
N ASP A 16 -44.00 30.26 19.03
CA ASP A 16 -43.20 29.29 18.29
C ASP A 16 -44.13 28.62 17.28
N ASN A 17 -44.00 29.02 16.02
CA ASN A 17 -44.77 28.55 14.89
C ASN A 17 -44.33 27.12 14.54
N ARG A 18 -44.52 26.19 15.48
CA ARG A 18 -44.32 24.76 15.29
C ARG A 18 -45.47 24.30 14.41
N MET A 19 -45.24 24.28 13.09
CA MET A 19 -46.13 23.60 12.14
C MET A 19 -46.46 22.22 12.72
N ILE A 20 -47.71 22.05 13.17
CA ILE A 20 -48.26 20.74 13.44
C ILE A 20 -48.32 20.07 12.08
N VAL A 21 -47.27 19.31 11.74
CA VAL A 21 -47.31 18.40 10.62
C VAL A 21 -48.38 17.38 10.99
N VAL A 22 -49.61 17.62 10.51
CA VAL A 22 -50.68 16.62 10.53
C VAL A 22 -50.05 15.39 9.88
N LYS A 23 -49.79 14.34 10.69
CA LYS A 23 -49.30 13.05 10.21
C LYS A 23 -50.38 12.48 9.30
N THR A 24 -50.38 12.88 8.04
CA THR A 24 -51.22 12.25 7.03
C THR A 24 -50.73 10.82 6.92
N GLN A 25 -51.54 9.87 7.36
CA GLN A 25 -51.28 8.46 7.12
C GLN A 25 -51.25 8.28 5.60
N MET A 26 -50.12 7.79 5.09
CA MET A 26 -49.91 7.60 3.65
C MET A 26 -49.45 6.19 3.43
N SER A 27 -49.96 5.57 2.37
CA SER A 27 -49.50 4.29 1.91
C SER A 27 -48.03 4.35 1.49
N VAL A 28 -47.34 3.21 1.49
CA VAL A 28 -45.97 3.07 0.97
C VAL A 28 -45.88 3.55 -0.49
N LYS A 29 -46.93 3.34 -1.28
CA LYS A 29 -47.02 3.79 -2.68
C LYS A 29 -47.03 5.31 -2.79
N GLU A 30 -47.75 5.99 -1.91
CA GLU A 30 -47.79 7.46 -1.88
C GLU A 30 -46.48 8.05 -1.35
N ARG A 31 -45.89 7.46 -0.31
CA ARG A 31 -44.54 7.83 0.18
C ARG A 31 -43.51 7.75 -0.95
N ARG A 32 -43.48 6.64 -1.69
CA ARG A 32 -42.60 6.47 -2.87
C ARG A 32 -42.81 7.56 -3.91
N LYS A 33 -44.07 7.91 -4.22
CA LYS A 33 -44.37 8.97 -5.18
C LYS A 33 -43.86 10.33 -4.70
N LYS A 34 -44.02 10.66 -3.41
CA LYS A 34 -43.53 11.92 -2.83
C LYS A 34 -42.01 12.00 -2.87
N VAL A 35 -41.29 10.94 -2.44
CA VAL A 35 -39.83 10.87 -2.53
C VAL A 35 -39.38 11.10 -3.98
N LYS A 36 -39.95 10.36 -4.95
CA LYS A 36 -39.59 10.53 -6.36
C LYS A 36 -39.84 11.94 -6.90
N LYS A 37 -40.94 12.59 -6.50
CA LYS A 37 -41.24 13.97 -6.90
C LYS A 37 -40.26 14.96 -6.28
N PHE A 38 -39.92 14.77 -5.01
CA PHE A 38 -38.96 15.62 -4.32
C PHE A 38 -37.55 15.50 -4.91
N THR A 39 -37.05 14.27 -5.15
CA THR A 39 -35.75 14.07 -5.84
C THR A 39 -35.72 14.75 -7.20
N LYS A 40 -36.83 14.68 -7.96
CA LYS A 40 -36.94 15.38 -9.25
C LYS A 40 -36.96 16.90 -9.13
N LEU A 41 -37.57 17.44 -8.07
CA LEU A 41 -37.57 18.87 -7.79
C LEU A 41 -36.14 19.34 -7.51
N ILE A 42 -35.41 18.63 -6.64
CA ILE A 42 -34.02 18.92 -6.31
C ILE A 42 -33.15 18.88 -7.58
N ALA A 43 -33.22 17.79 -8.36
CA ALA A 43 -32.46 17.68 -9.61
C ALA A 43 -32.86 18.72 -10.69
N GLY A 44 -34.03 19.35 -10.54
CA GLY A 44 -34.57 20.34 -11.47
C GLY A 44 -34.28 21.80 -11.09
N GLY A 45 -33.65 22.07 -9.95
CA GLY A 45 -33.49 23.44 -9.45
C GLY A 45 -32.73 24.37 -10.40
N VAL A 46 -31.62 23.89 -11.00
CA VAL A 46 -30.86 24.63 -12.02
C VAL A 46 -31.73 24.97 -13.24
N LYS A 47 -32.60 24.06 -13.67
CA LYS A 47 -33.50 24.32 -14.81
C LYS A 47 -34.53 25.39 -14.50
N VAL A 48 -34.99 25.45 -13.24
CA VAL A 48 -35.92 26.50 -12.80
C VAL A 48 -35.21 27.85 -12.80
N GLU A 49 -33.94 27.90 -12.39
CA GLU A 49 -33.12 29.11 -12.47
C GLU A 49 -32.96 29.59 -13.93
N ASP A 50 -32.58 28.70 -14.85
CA ASP A 50 -32.42 29.00 -16.27
C ASP A 50 -33.72 29.50 -16.92
N GLU A 51 -34.84 28.84 -16.62
CA GLU A 51 -36.16 29.26 -17.11
C GLU A 51 -36.57 30.62 -16.55
N THR A 52 -36.30 30.88 -15.26
CA THR A 52 -36.59 32.18 -14.64
C THR A 52 -35.74 33.28 -15.27
N ARG A 53 -34.48 33.01 -15.56
CA ARG A 53 -33.58 33.93 -16.28
C ARG A 53 -34.11 34.25 -17.67
N LEU A 54 -34.57 33.25 -18.40
CA LEU A 54 -35.15 33.42 -19.74
C LEU A 54 -36.43 34.26 -19.70
N GLN A 55 -37.29 34.04 -18.70
CA GLN A 55 -38.51 34.84 -18.51
C GLN A 55 -38.19 36.30 -18.16
N LEU A 56 -37.17 36.54 -17.33
CA LEU A 56 -36.73 37.88 -17.01
C LEU A 56 -36.18 38.61 -18.24
N GLY A 57 -35.41 37.93 -19.10
CA GLY A 57 -34.96 38.48 -20.38
C GLY A 57 -36.09 38.82 -21.35
N LYS A 58 -37.18 38.02 -21.36
CA LYS A 58 -38.36 38.25 -22.20
C LYS A 58 -39.25 39.40 -21.71
N LEU A 59 -39.47 39.48 -20.39
CA LEU A 59 -40.39 40.45 -19.78
C LEU A 59 -39.78 41.84 -19.65
N THR A 60 -38.46 41.93 -19.50
CA THR A 60 -37.76 43.18 -19.27
C THR A 60 -36.70 43.40 -20.33
N ALA A 61 -37.08 44.05 -21.44
CA ALA A 61 -36.15 44.54 -22.47
C ALA A 61 -35.10 45.57 -21.96
N LYS A 62 -35.13 45.89 -20.66
CA LYS A 62 -34.24 46.81 -19.95
C LYS A 62 -33.54 46.19 -18.73
N CYS A 63 -33.81 44.93 -18.38
CA CYS A 63 -33.12 44.31 -17.24
C CYS A 63 -31.69 44.00 -17.66
N SER A 64 -30.74 44.65 -17.00
CA SER A 64 -29.32 44.37 -17.17
C SER A 64 -28.97 43.00 -16.59
N GLU A 65 -27.86 42.43 -17.04
CA GLU A 65 -27.35 41.15 -16.54
C GLU A 65 -27.13 41.17 -15.02
N GLN A 66 -26.66 42.30 -14.47
CA GLN A 66 -26.44 42.48 -13.04
C GLN A 66 -27.73 42.51 -12.23
N GLU A 67 -28.80 43.12 -12.75
CA GLU A 67 -30.11 43.11 -12.10
C GLU A 67 -30.74 41.72 -12.15
N ALA A 68 -30.58 41.01 -13.26
CA ALA A 68 -31.02 39.62 -13.38
C ALA A 68 -30.31 38.69 -12.40
N ASP A 69 -28.99 38.84 -12.28
CA ASP A 69 -28.21 38.09 -11.31
C ASP A 69 -28.59 38.43 -9.86
N ALA A 70 -28.82 39.72 -9.54
CA ALA A 70 -29.27 40.12 -8.21
C ALA A 70 -30.63 39.51 -7.82
N ILE A 71 -31.53 39.31 -8.80
CA ILE A 71 -32.83 38.66 -8.59
C ILE A 71 -32.70 37.14 -8.43
N LEU A 72 -31.78 36.50 -9.18
CA LEU A 72 -31.59 35.04 -9.16
C LEU A 72 -30.71 34.56 -8.00
N GLU A 73 -29.85 35.40 -7.45
CA GLU A 73 -28.90 35.02 -6.39
C GLU A 73 -29.56 34.37 -5.17
N PRO A 74 -30.68 34.88 -4.62
CA PRO A 74 -31.39 34.21 -3.53
C PRO A 74 -31.90 32.80 -3.90
N MET A 75 -32.31 32.59 -5.17
CA MET A 75 -32.76 31.29 -5.65
C MET A 75 -31.59 30.31 -5.77
N ARG A 76 -30.43 30.77 -6.25
CA ARG A 76 -29.19 29.99 -6.32
C ARG A 76 -28.74 29.54 -4.93
N ILE A 77 -28.72 30.48 -3.97
CA ILE A 77 -28.35 30.20 -2.58
C ILE A 77 -29.31 29.17 -2.00
N PHE A 78 -30.63 29.39 -2.11
CA PHE A 78 -31.63 28.46 -1.60
C PHE A 78 -31.50 27.07 -2.23
N HIS A 79 -31.33 26.98 -3.55
CA HIS A 79 -31.20 25.70 -4.23
C HIS A 79 -29.94 24.95 -3.81
N ARG A 80 -28.81 25.65 -3.70
CA ARG A 80 -27.53 25.10 -3.23
C ARG A 80 -27.64 24.59 -1.80
N GLU A 81 -28.14 25.40 -0.87
CA GLU A 81 -28.35 24.99 0.53
C GLU A 81 -29.30 23.78 0.63
N LEU A 82 -30.38 23.78 -0.16
CA LEU A 82 -31.33 22.68 -0.19
C LEU A 82 -30.71 21.40 -0.76
N LEU A 83 -29.85 21.50 -1.78
CA LEU A 83 -29.12 20.37 -2.34
C LEU A 83 -28.09 19.83 -1.35
N GLU A 84 -27.28 20.70 -0.75
CA GLU A 84 -26.31 20.33 0.27
C GLU A 84 -26.98 19.62 1.46
N LYS A 85 -28.09 20.17 1.97
CA LYS A 85 -28.87 19.53 3.03
C LYS A 85 -29.49 18.21 2.59
N PHE A 86 -29.92 18.09 1.34
CA PHE A 86 -30.45 16.85 0.79
C PHE A 86 -29.37 15.78 0.68
N GLU A 87 -28.16 16.13 0.27
CA GLU A 87 -27.02 15.21 0.19
C GLU A 87 -26.49 14.85 1.59
N GLU A 88 -26.44 15.80 2.53
CA GLU A 88 -26.04 15.59 3.93
C GLU A 88 -26.89 14.51 4.61
N ILE A 89 -28.19 14.45 4.31
CA ILE A 89 -29.10 13.42 4.83
C ILE A 89 -29.10 12.11 4.00
N GLY A 90 -28.16 11.94 3.07
CA GLY A 90 -28.04 10.74 2.23
C GLY A 90 -28.98 10.72 1.02
N GLY A 91 -29.43 11.88 0.56
CA GLY A 91 -30.28 12.04 -0.62
C GLY A 91 -31.59 11.26 -0.51
N ASP A 92 -31.93 10.51 -1.57
CA ASP A 92 -33.09 9.62 -1.55
C ASP A 92 -32.75 8.15 -1.30
N GLU A 93 -31.49 7.83 -0.97
CA GLU A 93 -31.07 6.47 -0.64
C GLU A 93 -31.72 5.96 0.64
N TRP A 94 -31.69 6.78 1.69
CA TRP A 94 -32.31 6.45 2.98
C TRP A 94 -33.83 6.23 2.84
N PRO A 95 -34.62 7.16 2.28
CA PRO A 95 -36.04 6.94 2.00
C PRO A 95 -36.32 5.71 1.14
N ARG A 96 -35.51 5.43 0.12
CA ARG A 96 -35.67 4.23 -0.74
C ARG A 96 -35.43 2.94 0.03
N SER A 97 -34.41 2.92 0.88
CA SER A 97 -34.06 1.76 1.70
C SER A 97 -35.15 1.45 2.72
N VAL A 98 -35.68 2.47 3.39
CA VAL A 98 -36.83 2.33 4.28
C VAL A 98 -38.06 1.79 3.53
N ILE A 99 -38.38 2.34 2.34
CA ILE A 99 -39.51 1.85 1.52
C ILE A 99 -39.32 0.40 1.07
N ARG A 100 -38.09 -0.04 0.82
CA ARG A 100 -37.77 -1.44 0.47
C ARG A 100 -38.05 -2.36 1.65
N VAL A 101 -37.53 -2.05 2.83
CA VAL A 101 -37.79 -2.80 4.06
C VAL A 101 -39.30 -2.86 4.34
N MET A 102 -40.00 -1.74 4.32
CA MET A 102 -41.45 -1.72 4.52
C MET A 102 -42.19 -2.62 3.52
N ARG A 103 -41.75 -2.70 2.26
CA ARG A 103 -42.36 -3.61 1.27
C ARG A 103 -42.09 -5.08 1.59
N GLU A 104 -40.86 -5.41 1.94
CA GLU A 104 -40.42 -6.78 2.22
C GLU A 104 -41.17 -7.36 3.43
N PHE A 105 -41.31 -6.56 4.47
CA PHE A 105 -42.05 -6.93 5.69
C PHE A 105 -43.57 -6.64 5.60
N LYS A 106 -44.07 -6.22 4.44
CA LYS A 106 -45.50 -5.91 4.19
C LYS A 106 -46.10 -4.88 5.16
N LEU A 107 -45.30 -3.88 5.54
CA LEU A 107 -45.67 -2.81 6.45
C LEU A 107 -46.23 -1.62 5.68
N GLU A 108 -47.35 -1.06 6.16
CA GLU A 108 -48.00 0.10 5.54
C GLU A 108 -47.73 1.41 6.30
N SER A 109 -47.35 1.35 7.58
CA SER A 109 -47.11 2.53 8.42
C SER A 109 -45.69 2.59 9.00
N VAL A 110 -45.26 3.81 9.36
CA VAL A 110 -43.96 4.01 10.04
C VAL A 110 -44.05 3.48 11.48
N GLU A 111 -45.24 3.51 12.06
CA GLU A 111 -45.57 2.95 13.35
C GLU A 111 -45.37 1.42 13.35
N GLU A 112 -45.88 0.69 12.35
CA GLU A 112 -45.60 -0.74 12.17
C GLU A 112 -44.11 -1.04 11.99
N LEU A 113 -43.39 -0.19 11.26
CA LEU A 113 -41.94 -0.32 11.11
C LEU A 113 -41.21 -0.14 12.45
N ARG A 114 -41.60 0.86 13.25
CA ARG A 114 -41.01 1.08 14.58
C ARG A 114 -41.29 -0.09 15.51
N GLU A 115 -42.50 -0.62 15.49
CA GLU A 115 -42.88 -1.78 16.31
C GLU A 115 -42.12 -3.03 15.89
N ALA A 116 -41.96 -3.27 14.58
CA ALA A 116 -41.15 -4.38 14.06
C ALA A 116 -39.68 -4.26 14.48
N CYS A 117 -39.11 -3.06 14.42
CA CYS A 117 -37.74 -2.80 14.91
C CYS A 117 -37.62 -2.98 16.43
N ALA A 118 -38.60 -2.52 17.22
CA ALA A 118 -38.58 -2.69 18.67
C ALA A 118 -38.66 -4.17 19.08
N LYS A 119 -39.54 -4.95 18.44
CA LYS A 119 -39.66 -6.39 18.66
C LYS A 119 -38.38 -7.14 18.26
N ALA A 120 -37.74 -6.73 17.16
CA ALA A 120 -36.45 -7.30 16.76
C ALA A 120 -35.35 -7.02 17.80
N ALA A 121 -35.30 -5.79 18.35
CA ALA A 121 -34.35 -5.41 19.39
C ALA A 121 -34.57 -6.18 20.70
N GLU A 122 -35.82 -6.40 21.11
CA GLU A 122 -36.16 -7.22 22.28
C GLU A 122 -35.80 -8.70 22.09
N SER A 123 -35.96 -9.24 20.88
CA SER A 123 -35.52 -10.60 20.56
C SER A 123 -33.99 -10.74 20.50
N GLU A 124 -33.29 -9.71 20.04
CA GLU A 124 -31.82 -9.66 20.04
C GLU A 124 -31.26 -9.51 21.45
N GLU A 125 -31.87 -8.72 22.35
CA GLU A 125 -31.43 -8.62 23.76
C GLU A 125 -31.57 -9.96 24.49
N ALA A 126 -32.61 -10.75 24.22
CA ALA A 126 -32.78 -12.08 24.79
C ALA A 126 -31.74 -13.11 24.27
N GLU A 127 -31.31 -12.98 23.00
CA GLU A 127 -30.24 -13.82 22.41
C GLU A 127 -28.82 -13.36 22.76
N TRP A 128 -28.56 -12.05 22.95
CA TRP A 128 -27.23 -11.53 23.26
C TRP A 128 -26.78 -11.75 24.71
N SER A 129 -27.74 -11.90 25.64
CA SER A 129 -27.47 -11.79 27.09
C SER A 129 -26.72 -12.96 27.74
N VAL A 130 -26.66 -14.17 27.16
CA VAL A 130 -26.07 -15.34 27.85
C VAL A 130 -24.90 -15.99 27.10
N GLY A 131 -24.92 -16.01 25.76
CA GLY A 131 -23.91 -16.75 24.98
C GLY A 131 -22.87 -15.87 24.27
N LYS A 132 -23.30 -14.75 23.69
CA LYS A 132 -22.50 -14.00 22.71
C LYS A 132 -21.51 -13.02 23.34
N VAL A 133 -21.90 -12.31 24.39
CA VAL A 133 -21.01 -11.39 25.13
C VAL A 133 -19.84 -12.13 25.80
N ASN A 134 -20.06 -13.33 26.34
CA ASN A 134 -18.99 -14.11 26.98
C ASN A 134 -17.95 -14.61 25.94
N LEU A 135 -18.42 -14.97 24.74
CA LEU A 135 -17.56 -15.42 23.65
C LEU A 135 -16.76 -14.25 23.04
N GLU A 136 -17.39 -13.08 22.89
CA GLU A 136 -16.73 -11.85 22.44
C GLU A 136 -15.70 -11.35 23.46
N LEU A 137 -16.00 -11.41 24.76
CA LEU A 137 -15.05 -11.03 25.81
C LEU A 137 -13.85 -11.99 25.88
N GLN A 138 -14.08 -13.31 25.74
CA GLN A 138 -12.99 -14.27 25.62
C GLN A 138 -12.14 -14.03 24.37
N LYS A 139 -12.77 -13.70 23.25
CA LYS A 139 -12.08 -13.40 21.99
C LYS A 139 -11.22 -12.14 22.12
N VAL A 140 -11.77 -11.06 22.68
CA VAL A 140 -11.02 -9.81 22.93
C VAL A 140 -9.87 -10.04 23.91
N GLN A 141 -10.07 -10.85 24.95
CA GLN A 141 -9.01 -11.19 25.90
C GLN A 141 -7.91 -12.03 25.26
N TYR A 142 -8.27 -12.97 24.39
CA TYR A 142 -7.33 -13.77 23.60
C TYR A 142 -6.54 -12.90 22.62
N GLU A 143 -7.22 -12.04 21.86
CA GLU A 143 -6.59 -11.09 20.94
C GLU A 143 -5.63 -10.14 21.66
N LYS A 144 -6.02 -9.61 22.83
CA LYS A 144 -5.15 -8.78 23.67
C LYS A 144 -3.88 -9.52 24.09
N ASN A 145 -4.01 -10.78 24.53
CA ASN A 145 -2.87 -11.57 24.96
C ASN A 145 -1.93 -11.89 23.79
N LEU A 146 -2.50 -12.30 22.65
CA LEU A 146 -1.75 -12.61 21.44
C LEU A 146 -0.99 -11.39 20.92
N LEU A 147 -1.63 -10.22 20.90
CA LEU A 147 -0.98 -8.97 20.49
C LEU A 147 0.14 -8.56 21.45
N THR A 148 -0.02 -8.86 22.75
CA THR A 148 1.01 -8.62 23.77
C THR A 148 2.22 -9.54 23.55
N GLU A 149 1.99 -10.81 23.22
CA GLU A 149 3.05 -11.77 22.89
C GLU A 149 3.81 -11.35 21.64
N CYS A 150 3.12 -11.03 20.54
CA CYS A 150 3.73 -10.54 19.30
C CYS A 150 4.61 -9.29 19.53
N TRP A 151 4.09 -8.32 20.30
CA TRP A 151 4.85 -7.11 20.64
C TRP A 151 6.12 -7.42 21.44
N ASN A 152 6.05 -8.38 22.35
CA ASN A 152 7.21 -8.78 23.15
C ASN A 152 8.28 -9.49 22.30
N GLU A 153 7.88 -10.34 21.35
CA GLU A 153 8.80 -11.02 20.43
C GLU A 153 9.50 -10.04 19.49
N GLU A 154 8.75 -9.12 18.87
CA GLU A 154 9.32 -8.08 18.02
C GLU A 154 10.28 -7.18 18.81
N LYS A 155 9.89 -6.80 20.03
CA LYS A 155 10.74 -6.01 20.93
C LYS A 155 12.04 -6.74 21.28
N GLU A 156 12.00 -8.05 21.54
CA GLU A 156 13.19 -8.83 21.86
C GLU A 156 14.11 -8.97 20.65
N MET A 157 13.55 -9.25 19.46
CA MET A 157 14.32 -9.28 18.20
C MET A 157 15.01 -7.95 17.91
N LEU A 158 14.30 -6.83 18.05
CA LEU A 158 14.89 -5.50 17.88
C LEU A 158 15.98 -5.25 18.94
N GLY A 159 15.77 -5.70 20.18
CA GLY A 159 16.78 -5.67 21.24
C GLY A 159 18.05 -6.44 20.87
N GLU A 160 17.92 -7.64 20.30
CA GLU A 160 19.05 -8.44 19.82
C GLU A 160 19.80 -7.77 18.67
N GLN A 161 19.08 -7.19 17.71
CA GLN A 161 19.68 -6.45 16.60
C GLN A 161 20.47 -5.24 17.11
N ILE A 162 19.91 -4.47 18.06
CA ILE A 162 20.62 -3.35 18.69
C ILE A 162 21.89 -3.84 19.39
N ARG A 163 21.82 -4.93 20.16
CA ARG A 163 23.01 -5.52 20.81
C ARG A 163 24.07 -5.96 19.79
N LYS A 164 23.65 -6.52 18.66
CA LYS A 164 24.57 -6.93 17.58
C LYS A 164 25.26 -5.72 16.96
N ILE A 165 24.50 -4.70 16.56
CA ILE A 165 25.01 -3.45 15.98
C ILE A 165 25.97 -2.76 16.96
N GLN A 166 25.64 -2.74 18.26
CA GLN A 166 26.49 -2.14 19.27
C GLN A 166 27.84 -2.85 19.39
N ARG A 167 27.88 -4.19 19.34
CA ARG A 167 29.14 -4.96 19.32
C ARG A 167 29.96 -4.69 18.05
N GLU A 168 29.31 -4.62 16.89
CA GLU A 168 29.98 -4.31 15.62
C GLU A 168 30.57 -2.88 15.65
N LYS A 169 29.84 -1.92 16.20
CA LYS A 169 30.30 -0.55 16.43
C LYS A 169 31.54 -0.51 17.32
N GLU A 170 31.56 -1.23 18.44
CA GLU A 170 32.72 -1.28 19.35
C GLU A 170 33.98 -1.86 18.66
N VAL A 171 33.80 -2.90 17.84
CA VAL A 171 34.90 -3.48 17.05
C VAL A 171 35.41 -2.46 16.03
N ALA A 172 34.52 -1.77 15.33
CA ALA A 172 34.89 -0.73 14.36
C ALA A 172 35.63 0.44 15.05
N GLU A 173 35.14 0.92 16.19
CA GLU A 173 35.79 1.97 16.98
C GLU A 173 37.18 1.55 17.46
N ALA A 174 37.36 0.30 17.90
CA ALA A 174 38.66 -0.23 18.28
C ALA A 174 39.63 -0.28 17.09
N GLN A 175 39.15 -0.62 15.89
CA GLN A 175 39.95 -0.60 14.67
C GLN A 175 40.33 0.84 14.28
N VAL A 176 39.41 1.80 14.34
CA VAL A 176 39.67 3.22 14.09
C VAL A 176 40.76 3.74 15.05
N ARG A 177 40.64 3.46 16.35
CA ARG A 177 41.67 3.85 17.35
C ARG A 177 43.05 3.27 17.03
N LYS A 178 43.12 2.04 16.51
CA LYS A 178 44.41 1.43 16.08
C LYS A 178 45.00 2.17 14.88
N LEU A 179 44.17 2.50 13.88
CA LEU A 179 44.59 3.23 12.69
C LEU A 179 45.04 4.66 13.04
N GLU A 180 44.33 5.36 13.92
CA GLU A 180 44.71 6.70 14.40
C GLU A 180 46.09 6.68 15.10
N LYS A 181 46.33 5.68 15.95
CA LYS A 181 47.65 5.49 16.59
C LYS A 181 48.76 5.19 15.57
N ALA A 182 48.47 4.45 14.52
CA ALA A 182 49.43 4.19 13.45
C ALA A 182 49.70 5.47 12.63
N LEU A 183 48.66 6.23 12.31
CA LEU A 183 48.74 7.46 11.53
C LEU A 183 49.52 8.55 12.28
N THR A 184 49.27 8.71 13.58
CA THR A 184 50.06 9.63 14.43
C THR A 184 51.54 9.25 14.51
N LYS A 185 51.88 7.94 14.58
CA LYS A 185 53.27 7.48 14.50
C LYS A 185 53.91 7.79 13.15
N LEU A 186 53.19 7.58 12.05
CA LEU A 186 53.68 7.89 10.70
C LEU A 186 53.88 9.39 10.52
N ARG A 187 52.96 10.24 11.00
CA ARG A 187 53.12 11.70 11.00
C ARG A 187 54.38 12.12 11.74
N LYS A 188 54.62 11.61 12.96
CA LYS A 188 55.84 11.90 13.72
C LYS A 188 57.11 11.45 12.99
N LYS A 189 57.09 10.29 12.33
CA LYS A 189 58.22 9.82 11.52
C LYS A 189 58.47 10.70 10.30
N LEU A 190 57.42 11.11 9.60
CA LEU A 190 57.52 12.03 8.47
C LEU A 190 58.11 13.37 8.93
N GLU A 191 57.59 13.91 10.03
CA GLU A 191 58.09 15.16 10.62
C GLU A 191 59.53 15.06 11.14
N GLN A 192 59.96 13.87 11.57
CA GLN A 192 61.38 13.59 11.91
C GLN A 192 62.26 13.46 10.67
N GLU A 193 61.78 12.88 9.58
CA GLU A 193 62.51 12.85 8.30
C GLU A 193 62.58 14.25 7.67
N GLU A 194 61.54 15.07 7.79
CA GLU A 194 61.56 16.49 7.38
C GLU A 194 62.46 17.35 8.29
N ARG A 195 62.68 16.95 9.55
CA ARG A 195 63.60 17.62 10.50
C ARG A 195 65.03 17.07 10.49
N LYS A 196 65.27 15.87 9.95
CA LYS A 196 66.62 15.40 9.63
C LYS A 196 67.12 16.25 8.48
N PRO A 197 68.26 16.91 8.65
CA PRO A 197 68.33 18.32 8.31
C PRO A 197 68.49 18.54 6.81
N ASN A 198 68.10 19.75 6.42
CA ASN A 198 68.82 20.62 5.48
C ASN A 198 70.36 20.66 5.69
N GLY A 199 70.96 19.83 6.54
CA GLY A 199 72.39 19.73 6.79
C GLY A 199 73.15 19.03 5.65
N LEU A 200 72.46 18.27 4.78
CA LEU A 200 73.03 17.88 3.49
C LEU A 200 73.04 19.02 2.46
N ARG A 201 72.32 20.12 2.71
CA ARG A 201 72.42 21.36 1.91
C ARG A 201 73.53 22.27 2.41
N ASP A 202 73.78 22.27 3.71
CA ASP A 202 74.85 23.06 4.32
C ASP A 202 76.24 22.38 4.16
N GLU A 203 76.34 21.05 4.26
CA GLU A 203 77.58 20.32 3.94
C GLU A 203 77.90 20.32 2.43
N ALA A 204 76.89 20.34 1.56
CA ALA A 204 77.10 20.54 0.13
C ALA A 204 77.51 21.98 -0.24
N GLN A 205 77.20 22.97 0.60
CA GLN A 205 77.71 24.34 0.46
C GLN A 205 79.11 24.49 1.06
N GLU A 206 79.46 23.78 2.13
CA GLU A 206 80.82 23.82 2.70
C GLU A 206 81.86 23.13 1.80
N ILE A 207 81.50 22.01 1.16
CA ILE A 207 82.36 21.36 0.15
C ILE A 207 82.50 22.20 -1.14
N ALA A 208 81.50 23.04 -1.46
CA ALA A 208 81.56 23.95 -2.61
C ALA A 208 82.38 25.23 -2.32
N VAL A 209 82.62 25.58 -1.05
CA VAL A 209 83.39 26.77 -0.67
C VAL A 209 84.88 26.47 -0.54
N GLU A 210 85.29 25.24 -0.21
CA GLU A 210 86.72 24.87 -0.11
C GLU A 210 87.40 24.54 -1.46
N THR A 211 86.67 24.44 -2.57
CA THR A 211 87.24 24.04 -3.89
C THR A 211 87.46 25.19 -4.88
N VAL A 212 87.33 26.45 -4.48
CA VAL A 212 87.67 27.60 -5.35
C VAL A 212 89.02 28.20 -4.95
N THR A 213 90.11 27.48 -5.20
CA THR A 213 91.39 28.07 -5.65
C THR A 213 92.24 26.99 -6.34
N GLY A 214 92.64 27.23 -7.59
CA GLY A 214 93.81 26.58 -8.21
C GLY A 214 93.54 25.52 -9.27
N ASP A 215 93.43 25.98 -10.52
CA ASP A 215 94.12 25.49 -11.73
C ASP A 215 94.04 24.02 -12.22
N GLU A 216 93.53 23.95 -13.46
CA GLU A 216 93.98 23.19 -14.64
C GLU A 216 94.45 21.71 -14.58
N LYS A 217 93.88 20.98 -15.58
CA LYS A 217 94.45 19.90 -16.42
C LYS A 217 94.15 18.42 -16.10
N THR A 218 93.33 17.87 -17.00
CA THR A 218 93.48 16.62 -17.78
C THR A 218 93.92 15.32 -17.08
N SER A 219 93.10 14.27 -17.23
CA SER A 219 93.44 13.02 -17.95
C SER A 219 92.90 11.74 -17.29
N SER A 220 92.32 10.88 -18.15
CA SER A 220 92.32 9.40 -18.16
C SER A 220 91.82 8.59 -16.96
N GLU A 221 90.68 7.92 -17.18
CA GLU A 221 90.54 6.45 -17.23
C GLU A 221 91.48 5.56 -16.37
N GLU A 222 90.86 4.78 -15.47
CA GLU A 222 90.85 3.29 -15.43
C GLU A 222 91.01 2.62 -14.04
N LYS A 223 90.11 1.64 -13.81
CA LYS A 223 90.23 0.37 -13.04
C LYS A 223 90.14 0.44 -11.50
N LYS A 224 89.04 -0.05 -10.88
CA LYS A 224 88.78 -1.47 -10.44
C LYS A 224 89.87 -1.97 -9.47
N VAL A 225 89.65 -2.52 -8.27
CA VAL A 225 88.55 -3.28 -7.61
C VAL A 225 89.01 -3.53 -6.15
N PHE A 226 88.10 -3.62 -5.16
CA PHE A 226 88.02 -4.78 -4.24
C PHE A 226 86.76 -4.73 -3.35
N THR A 227 85.92 -5.74 -3.50
CA THR A 227 84.79 -6.19 -2.65
C THR A 227 85.33 -6.80 -1.35
N ILE A 228 84.59 -6.92 -0.24
CA ILE A 228 83.53 -7.92 0.05
C ILE A 228 82.88 -7.56 1.40
N GLY A 229 81.55 -7.69 1.52
CA GLY A 229 80.85 -7.71 2.82
C GLY A 229 79.34 -7.59 2.69
N ASN A 230 78.67 -8.71 2.39
CA ASN A 230 77.23 -8.83 2.14
C ASN A 230 76.30 -8.13 3.16
N LEU A 231 75.47 -7.18 2.69
CA LEU A 231 74.05 -7.13 3.08
C LEU A 231 73.26 -6.37 1.99
N GLY A 232 72.65 -7.14 1.09
CA GLY A 232 71.86 -6.61 -0.01
C GLY A 232 70.63 -5.85 0.51
N ILE A 233 70.62 -4.54 0.32
CA ILE A 233 69.41 -3.74 0.34
C ILE A 233 68.56 -4.20 -0.85
N ARG A 234 67.55 -5.03 -0.58
CA ARG A 234 66.47 -5.25 -1.55
C ARG A 234 65.49 -4.07 -1.38
N VAL A 235 65.79 -2.95 -2.04
CA VAL A 235 64.78 -1.92 -2.32
C VAL A 235 63.77 -2.61 -3.24
N GLY A 236 62.70 -3.13 -2.65
CA GLY A 236 61.53 -3.48 -3.42
C GLY A 236 60.95 -2.19 -3.97
N ASN A 237 61.19 -1.91 -5.25
CA ASN A 237 60.35 -0.99 -6.02
C ASN A 237 58.91 -1.48 -5.86
N MET A 238 58.15 -0.82 -5.00
CA MET A 238 56.73 -1.09 -4.84
C MET A 238 56.02 -0.41 -6.01
N ASP A 239 55.98 -1.11 -7.14
CA ASP A 239 55.29 -0.70 -8.37
C ASP A 239 53.87 -0.20 -8.06
N HIS A 240 53.66 1.11 -8.12
CA HIS A 240 52.33 1.73 -8.02
C HIS A 240 51.37 1.22 -9.11
N THR A 241 51.91 0.64 -10.19
CA THR A 241 51.20 -0.05 -11.25
C THR A 241 50.67 -1.41 -10.80
N LYS A 242 51.38 -2.18 -9.96
CA LYS A 242 50.89 -3.49 -9.46
C LYS A 242 49.72 -3.35 -8.49
N LYS A 243 49.75 -2.37 -7.60
CA LYS A 243 48.63 -2.14 -6.65
C LYS A 243 47.38 -1.62 -7.36
N THR A 244 47.56 -0.83 -8.41
CA THR A 244 46.47 -0.38 -9.27
C THR A 244 45.91 -1.54 -10.09
N VAL A 245 46.77 -2.39 -10.69
CA VAL A 245 46.36 -3.58 -11.44
C VAL A 245 45.69 -4.63 -10.56
N GLU A 246 46.17 -4.88 -9.34
CA GLU A 246 45.51 -5.77 -8.37
C GLU A 246 44.13 -5.25 -7.97
N LYS A 247 43.99 -3.94 -7.72
CA LYS A 247 42.70 -3.32 -7.41
C LYS A 247 41.76 -3.31 -8.63
N SER A 248 42.29 -3.11 -9.83
CA SER A 248 41.52 -3.24 -11.09
C SER A 248 41.09 -4.67 -11.36
N LYS A 249 41.92 -5.67 -11.01
CA LYS A 249 41.58 -7.09 -11.10
C LYS A 249 40.53 -7.48 -10.07
N GLU A 250 40.61 -6.97 -8.84
CA GLU A 250 39.62 -7.18 -7.79
C GLU A 250 38.25 -6.58 -8.19
N ILE A 251 38.24 -5.35 -8.70
CA ILE A 251 37.03 -4.72 -9.26
C ILE A 251 36.51 -5.51 -10.46
N ALA A 252 37.36 -5.93 -11.40
CA ALA A 252 36.93 -6.73 -12.56
C ALA A 252 36.45 -8.13 -12.18
N VAL A 253 36.98 -8.73 -11.12
CA VAL A 253 36.52 -10.01 -10.57
C VAL A 253 35.18 -9.84 -9.86
N ASP A 254 34.97 -8.76 -9.11
CA ASP A 254 33.70 -8.45 -8.47
C ASP A 254 32.62 -8.06 -9.50
N THR A 255 32.96 -7.25 -10.51
CA THR A 255 32.07 -6.96 -11.64
C THR A 255 31.76 -8.23 -12.43
N GLY A 256 32.75 -9.08 -12.72
CA GLY A 256 32.54 -10.37 -13.38
C GLY A 256 31.77 -11.39 -12.53
N ARG A 257 31.77 -11.25 -11.20
CA ARG A 257 30.99 -12.08 -10.27
C ARG A 257 29.55 -11.61 -10.19
N GLU A 258 29.29 -10.31 -10.20
CA GLU A 258 27.95 -9.73 -10.32
C GLU A 258 27.34 -10.02 -11.70
N GLU A 259 28.10 -9.86 -12.80
CA GLU A 259 27.66 -10.22 -14.15
C GLU A 259 27.38 -11.73 -14.29
N LYS A 260 28.21 -12.60 -13.68
CA LYS A 260 27.93 -14.05 -13.63
C LYS A 260 26.70 -14.39 -12.80
N LYS A 261 26.43 -13.68 -11.70
CA LYS A 261 25.20 -13.85 -10.91
C LYS A 261 23.97 -13.38 -11.70
N GLU A 262 24.07 -12.29 -12.46
CA GLU A 262 23.02 -11.78 -13.34
C GLU A 262 22.73 -12.76 -14.50
N GLY A 263 23.77 -13.30 -15.14
CA GLY A 263 23.66 -14.30 -16.22
C GLY A 263 23.23 -15.69 -15.76
N MET A 264 23.36 -16.03 -14.47
CA MET A 264 22.88 -17.27 -13.86
C MET A 264 21.46 -17.18 -13.30
N LYS A 265 20.79 -16.01 -13.36
CA LYS A 265 19.38 -15.91 -12.97
C LYS A 265 18.56 -16.85 -13.87
N PRO A 266 17.72 -17.73 -13.30
CA PRO A 266 16.89 -18.63 -14.10
C PRO A 266 16.05 -17.81 -15.09
N LYS A 267 15.98 -18.27 -16.34
CA LYS A 267 15.19 -17.60 -17.38
C LYS A 267 13.74 -17.46 -16.89
N LYS A 268 13.32 -16.21 -16.66
CA LYS A 268 11.96 -15.87 -16.29
C LYS A 268 11.02 -16.19 -17.45
N THR A 269 9.84 -16.69 -17.11
CA THR A 269 8.76 -16.89 -18.08
C THR A 269 8.13 -15.53 -18.36
N VAL A 270 8.19 -15.09 -19.62
CA VAL A 270 7.57 -13.83 -20.04
C VAL A 270 6.06 -14.00 -20.02
N ILE A 271 5.38 -13.18 -19.21
CA ILE A 271 3.93 -13.06 -19.22
C ILE A 271 3.54 -12.17 -20.41
N ARG A 272 2.67 -12.66 -21.28
CA ARG A 272 2.23 -11.93 -22.48
C ARG A 272 0.96 -11.12 -22.23
N GLU A 273 0.18 -11.56 -21.26
CA GLU A 273 -1.10 -11.01 -20.87
C GLU A 273 -0.91 -9.79 -19.96
N SER A 274 -1.56 -8.68 -20.28
CA SER A 274 -1.50 -7.46 -19.44
C SER A 274 -2.35 -7.54 -18.17
N LYS A 275 -3.23 -8.53 -18.09
CA LYS A 275 -4.27 -8.66 -17.07
C LYS A 275 -4.31 -10.11 -16.64
N ILE A 276 -3.89 -10.40 -15.41
CA ILE A 276 -3.69 -11.79 -14.96
C ILE A 276 -4.38 -12.08 -13.64
N LEU A 277 -4.70 -13.36 -13.47
CA LEU A 277 -5.19 -13.94 -12.22
C LEU A 277 -4.06 -14.72 -11.57
N ILE A 278 -3.70 -14.36 -10.35
CA ILE A 278 -2.82 -15.15 -9.48
C ILE A 278 -3.70 -15.87 -8.47
N ALA A 279 -3.60 -17.19 -8.39
CA ALA A 279 -4.49 -17.98 -7.56
C ALA A 279 -3.79 -19.17 -6.90
N PRO A 280 -4.34 -19.73 -5.81
CA PRO A 280 -3.96 -21.06 -5.37
C PRO A 280 -4.36 -22.08 -6.46
N ARG A 281 -4.13 -23.38 -6.21
CA ARG A 281 -4.56 -24.42 -7.14
C ARG A 281 -6.09 -24.55 -7.17
N ILE A 282 -6.72 -23.80 -8.05
CA ILE A 282 -8.18 -23.64 -8.13
C ILE A 282 -8.87 -24.58 -9.13
N GLY A 283 -8.13 -25.39 -9.89
CA GLY A 283 -8.69 -26.44 -10.76
C GLY A 283 -9.00 -26.01 -12.19
N VAL A 284 -9.04 -24.70 -12.47
CA VAL A 284 -9.21 -24.12 -13.81
C VAL A 284 -7.84 -23.70 -14.36
N LYS A 285 -7.61 -23.95 -15.67
CA LYS A 285 -6.38 -23.57 -16.37
C LYS A 285 -6.68 -22.57 -17.47
N GLY A 286 -5.85 -21.54 -17.55
CA GLY A 286 -5.86 -20.53 -18.60
C GLY A 286 -4.46 -19.93 -18.77
N LYS A 287 -4.21 -19.32 -19.92
CA LYS A 287 -3.05 -18.48 -20.26
C LYS A 287 -2.90 -17.32 -19.29
N SER A 288 -4.01 -16.71 -18.87
CA SER A 288 -4.02 -15.59 -17.92
C SER A 288 -4.03 -16.03 -16.45
N ILE A 289 -3.97 -17.34 -16.15
CA ILE A 289 -4.09 -17.89 -14.79
C ILE A 289 -2.75 -18.47 -14.32
N PHE A 290 -2.22 -17.90 -13.25
CA PHE A 290 -0.94 -18.27 -12.66
C PHE A 290 -1.14 -18.83 -11.26
N GLU A 291 -0.77 -20.09 -11.06
CA GLU A 291 -0.99 -20.77 -9.77
C GLU A 291 0.23 -20.68 -8.85
N TYR A 292 0.01 -20.37 -7.58
CA TYR A 292 1.02 -20.48 -6.53
C TYR A 292 0.84 -21.73 -5.65
N ARG A 293 1.93 -22.12 -5.00
CA ARG A 293 1.98 -23.19 -3.99
C ARG A 293 2.55 -22.60 -2.70
N LYS A 294 1.97 -22.94 -1.55
CA LYS A 294 2.42 -22.47 -0.24
C LYS A 294 3.93 -22.68 -0.03
N THR A 295 4.45 -23.84 -0.41
CA THR A 295 5.86 -24.22 -0.24
C THR A 295 6.85 -23.49 -1.15
N ALA A 296 6.38 -22.70 -2.11
CA ALA A 296 7.24 -22.04 -3.08
C ALA A 296 6.79 -20.59 -3.33
N LEU A 297 6.22 -19.93 -2.31
CA LEU A 297 5.76 -18.55 -2.34
C LEU A 297 6.94 -17.57 -2.45
N ASP A 298 7.96 -17.80 -1.63
CA ASP A 298 9.23 -17.07 -1.54
C ASP A 298 9.97 -16.93 -2.88
N THR A 299 9.90 -17.97 -3.70
CA THR A 299 10.56 -18.05 -5.01
C THR A 299 9.59 -17.88 -6.16
N TRP A 300 8.30 -17.62 -5.89
CA TRP A 300 7.26 -17.66 -6.91
C TRP A 300 7.41 -16.54 -7.94
N LYS A 301 7.56 -15.30 -7.48
CA LYS A 301 7.72 -14.11 -8.32
C LYS A 301 8.90 -14.26 -9.29
N ASN A 302 10.01 -14.83 -8.81
CA ASN A 302 11.26 -14.98 -9.56
C ASN A 302 11.15 -15.87 -10.81
N ARG A 303 10.05 -16.60 -10.98
CA ARG A 303 9.79 -17.42 -12.17
C ARG A 303 9.20 -16.64 -13.34
N PHE A 304 8.70 -15.43 -13.11
CA PHE A 304 7.94 -14.69 -14.10
C PHE A 304 8.50 -13.29 -14.33
N ASP A 305 8.32 -12.81 -15.55
CA ASP A 305 8.59 -11.43 -15.94
C ASP A 305 7.26 -10.68 -16.08
N PHE A 306 7.13 -9.61 -15.28
CA PHE A 306 5.91 -8.83 -15.12
C PHE A 306 5.91 -7.55 -15.97
N ALA A 307 6.92 -7.32 -16.83
CA ALA A 307 7.06 -6.08 -17.59
C ALA A 307 5.81 -5.68 -18.41
N ASN A 308 5.01 -6.65 -18.86
CA ASN A 308 3.78 -6.40 -19.63
C ASN A 308 2.50 -6.34 -18.77
N VAL A 309 2.59 -6.65 -17.47
CA VAL A 309 1.44 -6.82 -16.59
C VAL A 309 1.03 -5.48 -16.00
N GLU A 310 -0.21 -5.07 -16.26
CA GLU A 310 -0.78 -3.82 -15.74
C GLU A 310 -1.64 -4.05 -14.52
N ALA A 311 -2.47 -5.12 -14.55
CA ALA A 311 -3.45 -5.39 -13.50
C ALA A 311 -3.43 -6.86 -13.07
N ILE A 312 -3.51 -7.06 -11.76
CA ILE A 312 -3.54 -8.38 -11.12
C ILE A 312 -4.82 -8.51 -10.29
N VAL A 313 -5.53 -9.62 -10.48
CA VAL A 313 -6.44 -10.14 -9.43
C VAL A 313 -5.70 -11.23 -8.69
N PHE A 314 -5.58 -11.09 -7.37
CA PHE A 314 -4.88 -12.02 -6.51
C PHE A 314 -5.87 -12.72 -5.59
N LEU A 315 -6.18 -13.98 -5.91
CA LEU A 315 -6.94 -14.86 -5.01
C LEU A 315 -6.04 -15.33 -3.87
N VAL A 316 -6.43 -15.05 -2.63
CA VAL A 316 -5.67 -15.44 -1.44
C VAL A 316 -6.41 -16.50 -0.63
N ASN A 317 -5.68 -17.48 -0.14
CA ASN A 317 -6.15 -18.40 0.89
C ASN A 317 -5.51 -17.99 2.21
N LEU A 318 -6.29 -17.35 3.07
CA LEU A 318 -5.88 -16.94 4.41
C LEU A 318 -6.06 -18.10 5.38
N THR A 319 -4.99 -18.46 6.07
CA THR A 319 -4.98 -19.58 7.02
C THR A 319 -4.62 -19.13 8.43
N GLU A 320 -4.77 -20.01 9.42
CA GLU A 320 -4.26 -19.73 10.78
C GLU A 320 -2.72 -19.77 10.85
N ASP A 321 -2.06 -20.36 9.85
CA ASP A 321 -0.61 -20.33 9.70
C ASP A 321 -0.12 -18.92 9.32
N GLU A 322 0.40 -18.22 10.31
CA GLU A 322 0.97 -16.88 10.20
C GLU A 322 2.14 -16.82 9.22
N GLU A 323 3.02 -17.82 9.19
CA GLU A 323 4.19 -17.82 8.29
C GLU A 323 3.74 -17.82 6.82
N THR A 324 2.71 -18.61 6.49
CA THR A 324 2.12 -18.62 5.15
C THR A 324 1.49 -17.26 4.80
N ASN A 325 0.77 -16.63 5.73
CA ASN A 325 0.16 -15.33 5.49
C ASN A 325 1.23 -14.24 5.31
N GLN A 326 2.28 -14.23 6.12
CA GLN A 326 3.41 -13.30 5.97
C GLN A 326 4.06 -13.44 4.58
N LYS A 327 4.27 -14.68 4.10
CA LYS A 327 4.80 -14.94 2.75
C LYS A 327 3.86 -14.46 1.64
N LEU A 328 2.53 -14.60 1.82
CA LEU A 328 1.55 -14.05 0.88
C LEU A 328 1.60 -12.51 0.84
N GLY A 329 1.69 -11.88 2.01
CA GLY A 329 1.84 -10.43 2.15
C GLY A 329 3.10 -9.91 1.49
N ALA A 330 4.25 -10.55 1.73
CA ALA A 330 5.51 -10.21 1.08
C ALA A 330 5.37 -10.29 -0.45
N LEU A 331 4.74 -11.34 -0.98
CA LEU A 331 4.50 -11.47 -2.41
C LEU A 331 3.58 -10.36 -2.95
N VAL A 332 2.55 -9.94 -2.22
CA VAL A 332 1.70 -8.79 -2.60
C VAL A 332 2.54 -7.51 -2.70
N LEU A 333 3.38 -7.23 -1.71
CA LEU A 333 4.24 -6.05 -1.69
C LEU A 333 5.23 -6.06 -2.86
N GLU A 334 5.90 -7.18 -3.10
CA GLU A 334 6.82 -7.32 -4.23
C GLU A 334 6.12 -7.18 -5.59
N LEU A 335 4.86 -7.60 -5.72
CA LEU A 335 4.08 -7.40 -6.94
C LEU A 335 3.64 -5.95 -7.10
N ALA A 336 3.32 -5.27 -6.00
CA ALA A 336 2.88 -3.87 -6.01
C ALA A 336 3.97 -2.92 -6.53
N GLU A 337 5.24 -3.29 -6.45
CA GLU A 337 6.36 -2.54 -7.04
C GLU A 337 6.42 -2.64 -8.57
N GLU A 338 5.84 -3.68 -9.17
CA GLU A 338 5.98 -4.00 -10.59
C GLU A 338 4.74 -3.63 -11.42
N VAL A 339 3.55 -3.60 -10.79
CA VAL A 339 2.27 -3.46 -11.51
C VAL A 339 1.46 -2.24 -11.06
N LYS A 340 0.56 -1.79 -11.95
CA LYS A 340 -0.23 -0.57 -11.75
C LYS A 340 -1.46 -0.77 -10.87
N GLU A 341 -2.04 -1.98 -10.84
CA GLU A 341 -3.23 -2.28 -10.04
C GLU A 341 -3.21 -3.71 -9.51
N ILE A 342 -3.50 -3.87 -8.22
CA ILE A 342 -3.70 -5.18 -7.59
C ILE A 342 -5.05 -5.18 -6.88
N THR A 343 -5.88 -6.18 -7.16
CA THR A 343 -7.10 -6.47 -6.40
C THR A 343 -6.95 -7.80 -5.68
N ILE A 344 -6.93 -7.75 -4.35
CA ILE A 344 -6.87 -8.93 -3.49
C ILE A 344 -8.29 -9.39 -3.22
N ILE A 345 -8.56 -10.67 -3.49
CA ILE A 345 -9.85 -11.29 -3.24
C ILE A 345 -9.64 -12.51 -2.34
N PRO A 346 -10.24 -12.52 -1.14
CA PRO A 346 -10.26 -13.73 -0.31
C PRO A 346 -11.00 -14.85 -1.04
N TYR A 347 -10.27 -15.92 -1.36
CA TYR A 347 -10.82 -17.13 -1.96
C TYR A 347 -11.21 -18.14 -0.89
N GLN A 348 -10.33 -18.37 0.08
CA GLN A 348 -10.56 -19.23 1.23
C GLN A 348 -10.08 -18.51 2.49
N MET A 349 -10.83 -18.65 3.58
CA MET A 349 -10.52 -18.00 4.86
C MET A 349 -10.70 -19.00 6.00
N ASP A 350 -9.73 -19.88 6.18
CA ASP A 350 -9.71 -20.82 7.30
C ASP A 350 -9.63 -20.05 8.64
N CYS A 351 -9.02 -18.85 8.62
CA CYS A 351 -8.91 -17.97 9.77
C CYS A 351 -10.06 -16.94 9.91
N ALA A 352 -11.18 -17.07 9.19
CA ALA A 352 -12.26 -16.06 9.17
C ALA A 352 -12.77 -15.66 10.58
N LYS A 353 -12.72 -16.60 11.53
CA LYS A 353 -13.21 -16.38 12.91
C LYS A 353 -12.17 -15.71 13.83
N SER A 354 -10.91 -15.63 13.43
CA SER A 354 -9.77 -15.26 14.29
C SER A 354 -9.46 -13.76 14.36
N GLY A 355 -10.16 -12.90 13.59
CA GLY A 355 -9.83 -11.45 13.53
C GLY A 355 -8.53 -11.13 12.77
N LEU A 356 -7.70 -12.14 12.48
CA LEU A 356 -6.43 -12.01 11.75
C LEU A 356 -6.59 -11.39 10.35
N VAL A 357 -7.75 -11.57 9.71
CA VAL A 357 -8.04 -11.03 8.37
C VAL A 357 -7.83 -9.52 8.32
N GLU A 358 -8.33 -8.78 9.32
CA GLU A 358 -8.21 -7.32 9.38
C GLU A 358 -6.76 -6.87 9.64
N ILE A 359 -5.98 -7.66 10.38
CA ILE A 359 -4.56 -7.41 10.61
C ILE A 359 -3.79 -7.50 9.28
N TRP A 360 -3.99 -8.59 8.53
CA TRP A 360 -3.35 -8.79 7.24
C TRP A 360 -3.82 -7.77 6.20
N LYS A 361 -5.12 -7.48 6.16
CA LYS A 361 -5.70 -6.45 5.27
C LYS A 361 -5.00 -5.10 5.46
N ARG A 362 -4.82 -4.64 6.71
CA ARG A 362 -4.09 -3.39 7.00
C ARG A 362 -2.61 -3.47 6.64
N SER A 363 -1.98 -4.63 6.83
CA SER A 363 -0.56 -4.83 6.52
C SER A 363 -0.27 -4.90 5.01
N TRP A 364 -1.22 -5.38 4.20
CA TRP A 364 -1.00 -5.60 2.76
C TRP A 364 -1.49 -4.43 1.89
N ILE A 365 -2.46 -3.64 2.36
CA ILE A 365 -2.94 -2.42 1.67
C ILE A 365 -2.08 -1.21 2.10
N THR A 366 -0.79 -1.27 1.80
CA THR A 366 0.15 -0.17 2.10
C THR A 366 0.26 0.82 0.94
N ALA A 367 -0.02 0.37 -0.29
CA ALA A 367 0.00 1.20 -1.49
C ALA A 367 -1.41 1.46 -2.03
N GLY A 368 -1.69 2.69 -2.48
CA GLY A 368 -3.04 3.12 -2.89
C GLY A 368 -3.60 2.39 -4.12
N HIS A 369 -2.75 1.70 -4.89
CA HIS A 369 -3.14 0.87 -6.03
C HIS A 369 -3.37 -0.60 -5.70
N VAL A 370 -3.26 -0.97 -4.42
CA VAL A 370 -3.64 -2.28 -3.90
C VAL A 370 -5.02 -2.14 -3.25
N LYS A 371 -6.00 -2.90 -3.75
CA LYS A 371 -7.39 -2.88 -3.27
C LYS A 371 -7.75 -4.23 -2.67
N TRP A 372 -8.62 -4.23 -1.67
CA TRP A 372 -9.17 -5.43 -1.07
C TRP A 372 -10.66 -5.55 -1.37
N SER A 373 -11.12 -6.75 -1.75
CA SER A 373 -12.54 -7.03 -1.92
C SER A 373 -13.16 -7.47 -0.58
N ASP A 374 -14.10 -6.67 -0.07
CA ASP A 374 -14.78 -6.89 1.21
C ASP A 374 -15.83 -8.01 1.19
N SER A 375 -15.80 -8.90 0.20
CA SER A 375 -16.78 -9.97 0.08
C SER A 375 -16.56 -11.05 1.15
N ALA A 376 -17.58 -11.31 1.97
CA ALA A 376 -17.56 -12.27 3.07
C ALA A 376 -17.65 -13.75 2.65
N ALA A 377 -17.81 -14.04 1.36
CA ALA A 377 -18.05 -15.40 0.89
C ALA A 377 -16.73 -16.10 0.50
N SER A 378 -16.41 -17.22 1.16
CA SER A 378 -15.35 -18.15 0.74
C SER A 378 -15.85 -19.10 -0.35
N ALA A 379 -14.92 -19.61 -1.16
CA ALA A 379 -15.16 -20.79 -1.97
C ALA A 379 -14.84 -22.04 -1.14
N ASP A 380 -15.86 -22.82 -0.82
CA ASP A 380 -15.72 -24.05 -0.04
C ASP A 380 -15.06 -25.18 -0.86
N GLU A 381 -15.16 -25.13 -2.19
CA GLU A 381 -14.57 -26.10 -3.13
C GLU A 381 -13.79 -25.45 -4.27
N LYS A 382 -12.91 -26.22 -4.91
CA LYS A 382 -12.23 -25.82 -6.17
C LYS A 382 -13.24 -25.63 -7.29
N PHE A 383 -12.95 -24.68 -8.18
CA PHE A 383 -13.75 -24.47 -9.38
C PHE A 383 -13.61 -25.66 -10.33
N LYS A 384 -14.76 -26.19 -10.76
CA LYS A 384 -14.88 -27.29 -11.73
C LYS A 384 -14.99 -26.77 -13.16
N THR A 385 -15.54 -25.56 -13.34
CA THR A 385 -15.70 -24.92 -14.66
C THR A 385 -15.22 -23.46 -14.66
N TRP A 386 -14.97 -22.93 -15.86
CA TRP A 386 -14.69 -21.50 -16.06
C TRP A 386 -15.85 -20.62 -15.58
N GLU A 387 -17.10 -21.06 -15.77
CA GLU A 387 -18.29 -20.32 -15.34
C GLU A 387 -18.31 -20.13 -13.83
N GLN A 388 -17.99 -21.17 -13.05
CA GLN A 388 -17.92 -21.07 -11.59
C GLN A 388 -16.85 -20.08 -11.12
N LEU A 389 -15.69 -20.05 -11.79
CA LEU A 389 -14.64 -19.08 -11.50
C LEU A 389 -15.10 -17.66 -11.83
N LEU A 390 -15.71 -17.45 -13.00
CA LEU A 390 -16.18 -16.13 -13.44
C LEU A 390 -17.31 -15.60 -12.54
N GLU A 391 -18.30 -16.43 -12.22
CA GLU A 391 -19.38 -16.08 -11.29
C GLU A 391 -18.83 -15.68 -9.91
N PHE A 392 -17.84 -16.43 -9.41
CA PHE A 392 -17.16 -16.10 -8.16
C PHE A 392 -16.46 -14.72 -8.22
N LEU A 393 -15.73 -14.43 -9.29
CA LEU A 393 -14.98 -13.18 -9.43
C LEU A 393 -15.91 -11.98 -9.65
N GLU A 394 -16.98 -12.14 -10.43
CA GLU A 394 -17.94 -11.09 -10.75
C GLU A 394 -18.77 -10.67 -9.53
N ALA A 395 -19.11 -11.62 -8.67
CA ALA A 395 -19.78 -11.34 -7.41
C ALA A 395 -18.93 -10.49 -6.44
N ARG A 396 -17.61 -10.44 -6.66
CA ARG A 396 -16.64 -9.83 -5.72
C ARG A 396 -15.96 -8.59 -6.29
N THR A 397 -15.99 -8.41 -7.60
CA THR A 397 -15.38 -7.30 -8.31
C THR A 397 -16.27 -6.87 -9.47
N THR A 398 -17.09 -5.84 -9.25
CA THR A 398 -17.82 -5.19 -10.35
C THR A 398 -16.84 -4.35 -11.16
N GLU A 399 -16.82 -4.55 -12.48
CA GLU A 399 -16.00 -3.78 -13.45
C GLU A 399 -14.48 -4.04 -13.41
N ASN A 400 -14.03 -5.22 -13.00
CA ASN A 400 -12.60 -5.56 -13.04
C ASN A 400 -12.14 -5.97 -14.46
N VAL A 401 -11.12 -5.29 -14.99
CA VAL A 401 -10.57 -5.52 -16.32
C VAL A 401 -9.97 -6.93 -16.51
N VAL A 402 -9.48 -7.55 -15.44
CA VAL A 402 -8.99 -8.95 -15.44
C VAL A 402 -10.15 -9.92 -15.65
N VAL A 403 -11.29 -9.70 -15.02
CA VAL A 403 -12.49 -10.55 -15.20
C VAL A 403 -12.98 -10.49 -16.65
N ALA A 404 -12.97 -9.29 -17.27
CA ALA A 404 -13.31 -9.14 -18.68
C ALA A 404 -12.34 -9.90 -19.62
N GLN A 405 -11.05 -9.96 -19.28
CA GLN A 405 -10.06 -10.75 -20.02
C GLN A 405 -10.31 -12.25 -19.87
N LEU A 406 -10.58 -12.72 -18.65
CA LEU A 406 -10.89 -14.12 -18.37
C LEU A 406 -12.18 -14.59 -19.09
N ARG A 407 -13.20 -13.73 -19.19
CA ARG A 407 -14.41 -14.00 -19.99
C ARG A 407 -14.11 -14.22 -21.47
N LYS A 408 -13.22 -13.41 -22.06
CA LYS A 408 -12.81 -13.61 -23.46
C LYS A 408 -12.09 -14.95 -23.62
N GLU A 409 -11.23 -15.27 -22.66
CA GLU A 409 -10.46 -16.50 -22.67
C GLU A 409 -11.35 -17.74 -22.53
N SER A 410 -12.34 -17.72 -21.63
CA SER A 410 -13.25 -18.86 -21.42
C SER A 410 -14.04 -19.24 -22.68
N VAL A 411 -14.38 -18.26 -23.52
CA VAL A 411 -15.08 -18.50 -24.81
C VAL A 411 -14.16 -19.14 -25.85
N THR A 412 -12.88 -18.78 -25.86
CA THR A 412 -11.87 -19.35 -26.77
C THR A 412 -11.25 -20.66 -26.28
N SER A 413 -11.50 -21.05 -25.03
CA SER A 413 -10.96 -22.25 -24.42
C SER A 413 -11.87 -23.45 -24.74
N GLU A 414 -11.64 -24.13 -25.86
CA GLU A 414 -12.31 -25.41 -26.14
C GLU A 414 -12.11 -26.38 -24.97
N PRO A 415 -13.16 -27.08 -24.51
CA PRO A 415 -13.01 -28.09 -23.48
C PRO A 415 -12.15 -29.22 -24.04
N ARG A 416 -10.95 -29.41 -23.50
CA ARG A 416 -10.14 -30.61 -23.75
C ARG A 416 -10.86 -31.81 -23.13
N ILE A 417 -11.77 -32.40 -23.89
CA ILE A 417 -12.28 -33.75 -23.64
C ILE A 417 -11.04 -34.65 -23.68
N LYS A 418 -10.65 -35.18 -22.52
CA LYS A 418 -9.69 -36.27 -22.49
C LYS A 418 -10.38 -37.46 -23.14
N GLU A 419 -10.04 -37.75 -24.39
CA GLU A 419 -10.32 -39.06 -24.95
C GLU A 419 -9.67 -40.10 -24.04
N ASN A 420 -10.50 -40.93 -23.42
CA ASN A 420 -10.04 -42.09 -22.67
C ASN A 420 -9.31 -43.00 -23.66
N LYS A 421 -7.98 -43.00 -23.60
CA LYS A 421 -7.15 -44.06 -24.19
C LYS A 421 -7.31 -45.32 -23.34
N TRP A 422 -8.45 -45.99 -23.45
CA TRP A 422 -8.56 -47.42 -23.22
C TRP A 422 -9.82 -47.96 -23.90
N SER A 423 -9.69 -48.24 -25.19
CA SER A 423 -10.60 -49.09 -25.95
C SER A 423 -9.80 -49.72 -27.08
N HIS A 424 -8.87 -50.60 -26.73
CA HIS A 424 -8.37 -51.60 -27.67
C HIS A 424 -8.81 -52.98 -27.14
N GLN A 425 -9.70 -53.58 -27.93
CA GLN A 425 -10.04 -54.99 -28.12
C GLN A 425 -9.83 -55.98 -26.98
#